data_AF-A0A0A8F0P5-F1
#
_entry.id   AF-A0A0A8F0P5-F1
#
_cell.length_a   1.000
_cell.length_b   1.000
_cell.length_c   1.000
_cell.angle_alpha   90.00
_cell.angle_beta   90.00
_cell.angle_gamma   90.00
#
_symmetry.space_group_name_H-M   'P 1'
#
loop_
_entity.id
_entity.type
_entity.pdbx_description
1 polymer ?
#
loop_
_entity_poly.entity_id
_entity_poly.type
_entity_poly.pdbx_seq_one_letter_code
_entity_poly.pdbx_strand_id
1 'polypeptide(L)'
;MAHHLVEDGGDVVIRTHTGAALLGRAAMGEVVAYEADDLDPVTGTGWSVVVTGTASRVVYPVELAHYRAVLTPWADTEMEHVVRIRTDIVTGFRLVRGEAGS
;
A
#
# COMPACT_ATOMS: atom_id res chain seq x y z
N MET A 1 -0.39 -13.84 1.93
CA MET A 1 0.01 -13.36 0.58
C MET A 1 -0.11 -11.84 0.63
N ALA A 2 0.97 -11.10 0.40
CA ALA A 2 0.94 -9.64 0.49
C ALA A 2 0.84 -9.03 -0.92
N HIS A 3 -0.14 -8.15 -1.12
CA HIS A 3 -0.40 -7.47 -2.39
C HIS A 3 0.31 -6.13 -2.52
N HIS A 4 0.83 -5.66 -1.38
CA HIS A 4 1.69 -4.51 -1.23
C HIS A 4 2.88 -4.88 -0.35
N LEU A 5 3.96 -4.11 -0.44
CA LEU A 5 5.15 -4.21 0.39
C LEU A 5 5.44 -2.83 0.96
N VAL A 6 5.89 -2.77 2.21
CA VAL A 6 6.47 -1.56 2.79
C VAL A 6 7.99 -1.79 2.86
N GLU A 7 8.76 -0.93 2.20
CA GLU A 7 10.23 -0.98 2.26
C GLU A 7 10.75 -0.49 3.61
N ASP A 8 12.00 -0.78 3.96
CA ASP A 8 12.61 -0.32 5.22
C ASP A 8 12.56 1.22 5.39
N GLY A 9 12.54 1.96 4.27
CA GLY A 9 12.38 3.42 4.24
C GLY A 9 10.95 3.93 4.43
N GLY A 10 9.96 3.03 4.53
CA GLY A 10 8.54 3.35 4.66
C GLY A 10 7.79 3.54 3.34
N ASP A 11 8.47 3.43 2.19
CA ASP A 11 7.84 3.53 0.88
C ASP A 11 6.92 2.34 0.63
N VAL A 12 5.74 2.62 0.05
CA VAL A 12 4.75 1.59 -0.25
C VAL A 12 4.86 1.17 -1.71
N VAL A 13 5.03 -0.12 -1.94
CA VAL A 13 5.13 -0.71 -3.28
C VAL A 13 3.90 -1.55 -3.58
N ILE A 14 3.24 -1.26 -4.68
CA ILE A 14 1.98 -1.88 -5.08
C ILE A 14 2.12 -2.43 -6.50
N ARG A 15 1.78 -3.71 -6.69
CA ARG A 15 1.55 -4.25 -8.04
C ARG A 15 0.19 -3.80 -8.53
N THR A 16 0.10 -3.43 -9.81
CA THR A 16 -1.16 -3.01 -10.43
C THR A 16 -1.25 -3.42 -11.90
N HIS A 17 -2.43 -3.24 -12.50
CA HIS A 17 -2.75 -3.60 -13.87
C HIS A 17 -2.94 -2.33 -14.73
N THR A 18 -2.88 -2.47 -16.05
CA THR A 18 -2.89 -1.33 -17.00
C THR A 18 -4.13 -0.44 -16.87
N GLY A 19 -5.27 -0.98 -16.46
CA GLY A 19 -6.53 -0.23 -16.28
C GLY A 19 -6.68 0.49 -14.94
N ALA A 20 -5.73 0.34 -14.00
CA ALA A 20 -5.85 0.94 -12.68
C ALA A 20 -5.69 2.46 -12.74
N ALA A 21 -6.61 3.18 -12.11
CA ALA A 21 -6.52 4.64 -11.94
C ALA A 21 -5.18 5.07 -11.30
N LEU A 22 -4.65 4.26 -10.38
CA LEU A 22 -3.35 4.48 -9.74
C LEU A 22 -2.21 4.67 -10.74
N LEU A 23 -2.23 3.96 -11.88
CA LEU A 23 -1.17 4.05 -12.89
C LEU A 23 -1.13 5.44 -13.55
N GLY A 24 -2.30 6.03 -13.81
CA GLY A 24 -2.42 7.39 -14.33
C GLY A 24 -1.92 8.44 -13.35
N ARG A 25 -2.29 8.31 -12.07
CA ARG A 25 -1.81 9.18 -10.97
C ARG A 25 -0.29 9.11 -10.82
N ALA A 26 0.27 7.90 -10.84
CA ALA A 26 1.70 7.65 -10.76
C ALA A 26 2.48 8.19 -11.97
N ALA A 27 1.88 8.18 -13.17
CA ALA A 27 2.49 8.77 -14.36
C ALA A 27 2.59 10.30 -14.27
N MET A 28 1.69 10.94 -13.51
CA MET A 28 1.69 12.39 -13.28
C MET A 28 2.45 12.81 -12.02
N GLY A 29 2.99 11.86 -11.24
CA GLY A 29 3.65 12.17 -9.97
C GLY A 29 2.69 12.74 -8.92
N GLU A 30 1.42 12.32 -8.93
CA GLU A 30 0.43 12.84 -7.99
C GLU A 30 0.68 12.36 -6.55
N VAL A 31 0.31 13.21 -5.60
CA VAL A 31 0.18 12.83 -4.20
C VAL A 31 -1.05 11.93 -4.05
N VAL A 32 -0.86 10.77 -3.44
CA VAL A 32 -1.90 9.79 -3.15
C VAL A 32 -1.90 9.43 -1.67
N ALA A 33 -3.04 8.91 -1.22
CA ALA A 33 -3.15 8.25 0.07
C ALA A 33 -3.26 6.73 -0.16
N TYR A 34 -2.49 5.96 0.61
CA TYR A 34 -2.60 4.52 0.74
C TYR A 34 -3.07 4.20 2.16
N GLU A 35 -4.07 3.33 2.28
CA GLU A 35 -4.62 2.90 3.56
C GLU A 35 -4.46 1.39 3.73
N ALA A 36 -4.09 0.99 4.94
CA ALA A 36 -4.16 -0.37 5.41
C ALA A 36 -4.81 -0.39 6.79
N ASP A 37 -5.66 -1.39 7.02
CA ASP A 37 -6.37 -1.57 8.28
C ASP A 37 -6.55 -3.05 8.59
N ASP A 38 -6.74 -3.34 9.87
CA ASP A 38 -7.19 -4.64 10.36
C ASP A 38 -8.09 -4.39 11.56
N LEU A 39 -9.34 -4.80 11.45
CA LEU A 39 -10.37 -4.59 12.46
C LEU A 39 -11.00 -5.93 12.83
N ASP A 40 -10.96 -6.25 14.12
CA ASP A 40 -11.71 -7.36 14.68
C ASP A 40 -13.14 -6.90 15.04
N PRO A 41 -14.17 -7.36 14.31
CA PRO A 41 -15.55 -6.95 14.54
C PRO A 41 -16.14 -7.50 15.85
N VAL A 42 -15.56 -8.57 16.42
CA VAL A 42 -16.03 -9.19 17.66
C VAL A 42 -15.57 -8.39 18.87
N THR A 43 -14.28 -8.00 18.90
CA THR A 43 -13.72 -7.26 20.02
C THR A 43 -13.86 -5.75 19.87
N GLY A 44 -14.13 -5.25 18.66
CA GLY A 44 -14.14 -3.82 18.34
C GLY A 44 -12.75 -3.20 18.44
N THR A 45 -11.69 -4.01 18.27
CA THR A 45 -10.29 -3.58 18.34
C THR A 45 -9.62 -3.74 16.99
N GLY A 46 -8.53 -3.01 16.76
CA GLY A 46 -7.88 -3.00 15.46
C GLY A 46 -6.91 -1.85 15.29
N TRP A 47 -6.50 -1.62 14.06
CA TRP A 47 -5.67 -0.48 13.67
C TRP A 47 -6.02 -0.01 12.26
N SER A 48 -5.73 1.24 11.97
CA SER A 48 -5.71 1.79 10.62
C SER A 48 -4.49 2.70 10.48
N VAL A 49 -3.86 2.63 9.32
CA VAL A 49 -2.71 3.44 8.92
C VAL A 49 -2.99 4.02 7.55
N VAL A 50 -2.77 5.33 7.42
CA VAL A 50 -2.78 6.06 6.17
C VAL A 50 -1.38 6.61 5.89
N VAL A 51 -0.85 6.27 4.72
CA VAL A 51 0.37 6.83 4.16
C VAL A 51 -0.01 7.81 3.07
N THR A 52 0.39 9.07 3.22
CA THR A 52 0.31 10.07 2.16
C THR A 52 1.70 10.24 1.54
N GLY A 53 1.76 10.19 0.22
CA GLY A 53 3.04 10.28 -0.48
C GLY A 53 2.90 10.46 -1.98
N THR A 54 4.02 10.71 -2.63
CA THR A 54 4.08 10.91 -4.08
C THR A 54 4.15 9.58 -4.81
N ALA A 55 3.21 9.30 -5.71
CA ALA A 55 3.19 8.08 -6.51
C ALA A 55 4.08 8.18 -7.75
N SER A 56 4.83 7.14 -8.05
CA SER A 56 5.63 7.03 -9.27
C SER A 56 5.68 5.60 -9.78
N ARG A 57 5.85 5.44 -11.10
CA ARG A 57 6.03 4.11 -11.71
C ARG A 57 7.46 3.63 -11.48
N VAL A 58 7.59 2.37 -11.09
CA VAL A 58 8.88 1.68 -11.13
C VAL A 58 9.13 1.22 -12.56
N VAL A 59 10.15 1.78 -13.20
CA VAL A 59 10.47 1.53 -14.62
C VAL A 59 11.81 0.81 -14.82
N TYR A 60 12.64 0.70 -13.78
CA TYR A 60 13.93 0.04 -13.89
C TYR A 60 13.75 -1.49 -13.90
N PRO A 61 14.28 -2.22 -14.91
CA PRO A 61 13.99 -3.65 -15.08
C PRO A 61 14.40 -4.53 -13.89
N VAL A 62 15.54 -4.25 -13.26
CA VAL A 62 16.04 -5.02 -12.11
C VAL A 62 15.11 -4.89 -10.90
N GLU A 63 14.67 -3.67 -10.63
CA GLU A 63 13.77 -3.35 -9.54
C GLU A 63 12.35 -3.92 -9.80
N LEU A 64 11.88 -3.83 -11.03
CA LEU A 64 10.62 -4.42 -11.46
C LEU A 64 10.64 -5.95 -11.29
N ALA A 65 11.73 -6.62 -11.70
CA ALA A 65 11.90 -8.06 -11.54
C ALA A 65 11.92 -8.46 -10.05
N HIS A 66 12.61 -7.69 -9.21
CA HIS A 66 12.62 -7.90 -7.76
C HIS A 66 11.20 -7.85 -7.18
N TYR A 67 10.45 -6.78 -7.44
CA TYR A 67 9.08 -6.66 -6.90
C TYR A 67 8.11 -7.70 -7.44
N ARG A 68 8.22 -8.08 -8.72
CA ARG A 68 7.41 -9.15 -9.29
C ARG A 68 7.68 -10.51 -8.65
N ALA A 69 8.89 -10.75 -8.15
CA ALA A 69 9.28 -11.98 -7.47
C ALA A 69 8.79 -12.05 -6.01
N VAL A 70 8.75 -10.91 -5.31
CA VAL A 70 8.37 -10.86 -3.88
C VAL A 70 6.89 -10.56 -3.62
N LEU A 71 6.19 -9.92 -4.57
CA LEU A 71 4.77 -9.62 -4.46
C LEU A 71 3.90 -10.59 -5.26
N THR A 72 2.96 -11.25 -4.58
CA THR A 72 1.98 -12.14 -5.22
C THR A 72 0.88 -11.32 -5.89
N PRO A 73 0.58 -11.55 -7.19
CA PRO A 73 -0.58 -10.94 -7.82
C PRO A 73 -1.86 -11.39 -7.10
N TRP A 74 -2.80 -10.47 -6.89
CA TRP A 74 -4.07 -10.76 -6.20
C TRP A 74 -5.21 -11.09 -7.14
N ALA A 75 -5.00 -10.90 -8.44
CA ALA A 75 -5.95 -11.22 -9.49
C ALA A 75 -5.24 -11.98 -10.61
N ASP A 76 -5.99 -12.79 -11.34
CA ASP A 76 -5.52 -13.50 -12.54
C ASP A 76 -5.23 -12.56 -13.73
N THR A 77 -5.54 -11.27 -13.57
CA THR A 77 -5.15 -10.21 -14.52
C THR A 77 -3.65 -10.00 -14.47
N GLU A 78 -3.03 -9.74 -15.63
CA GLU A 78 -1.61 -9.42 -15.72
C GLU A 78 -1.27 -8.13 -14.94
N MET A 79 -0.81 -8.31 -13.70
CA MET A 79 -0.37 -7.24 -12.82
C MET A 79 1.07 -6.87 -13.14
N GLU A 80 1.27 -6.33 -14.34
CA GLU A 80 2.59 -6.05 -14.90
C GLU A 80 3.26 -4.81 -14.30
N HIS A 81 2.47 -3.85 -13.83
CA HIS A 81 2.99 -2.56 -13.40
C HIS A 81 3.28 -2.56 -11.91
N VAL A 82 4.30 -1.81 -11.53
CA VAL A 82 4.63 -1.55 -10.14
C VAL A 82 4.63 -0.04 -9.91
N VAL A 83 3.94 0.38 -8.86
CA VAL A 83 3.89 1.76 -8.39
C VAL A 83 4.55 1.81 -7.03
N ARG A 84 5.46 2.78 -6.85
CA ARG A 84 6.01 3.16 -5.55
C ARG A 84 5.33 4.46 -5.10
N ILE A 85 4.89 4.49 -3.86
CA ILE A 85 4.47 5.69 -3.15
C ILE A 85 5.62 6.07 -2.23
N ARG A 86 6.31 7.16 -2.56
CA ARG A 86 7.36 7.70 -1.71
C ARG A 86 6.71 8.40 -0.53
N THR A 87 6.99 7.93 0.68
CA THR A 87 6.26 8.34 1.88
C THR A 87 6.65 9.73 2.35
N ASP A 88 5.65 10.60 2.54
CA ASP A 88 5.82 11.95 3.09
C ASP A 88 5.22 12.05 4.50
N ILE A 89 4.02 11.48 4.70
CA ILE A 89 3.29 11.52 5.97
C ILE A 89 2.74 10.14 6.29
N VAL A 90 2.91 9.70 7.53
CA VAL A 90 2.27 8.49 8.07
C VAL A 90 1.41 8.89 9.26
N THR A 91 0.13 8.57 9.19
CA THR A 91 -0.80 8.69 10.31
C THR A 91 -1.41 7.33 10.61
N GLY A 92 -1.59 7.01 11.88
CA GLY A 92 -2.26 5.78 12.26
C GLY A 92 -2.80 5.86 13.67
N PHE A 93 -3.76 4.99 13.94
CA PHE A 93 -4.33 4.83 15.27
C PHE A 93 -4.61 3.35 15.55
N ARG A 94 -4.65 3.03 16.84
CA ARG A 94 -5.02 1.71 17.33
C ARG A 94 -6.28 1.83 18.17
N LEU A 95 -7.27 1.00 17.85
CA LEU A 95 -8.47 0.81 18.66
C LEU A 95 -8.19 -0.27 19.70
N VAL A 96 -8.28 0.11 20.97
CA VAL A 96 -8.17 -0.79 22.10
C VAL A 96 -9.54 -0.87 22.79
N ARG A 97 -9.83 -2.01 23.41
CA ARG A 97 -11.05 -2.17 24.19
C ARG A 97 -11.00 -1.16 25.34
N GLY A 98 -12.04 -0.33 25.47
CA GLY A 98 -12.16 0.55 26.64
C GLY A 98 -12.27 -0.29 27.91
N GLU A 99 -11.51 0.09 28.95
CA GLU A 99 -11.79 -0.44 30.28
C GLU A 99 -13.18 0.03 30.68
N ALA A 100 -14.07 -0.91 31.01
CA ALA A 100 -15.33 -0.57 31.64
C ALA A 100 -14.97 0.05 33.00
N GLY A 101 -15.06 1.39 33.09
CA GLY A 101 -14.89 2.09 34.36
C GLY A 101 -15.79 1.45 35.41
N SER A 102 -15.17 0.93 36.47
CA SER A 102 -15.84 0.48 37.69
C SER A 102 -16.35 1.67 38.50
#